data_AF-A0A817N2X2-F1
#
_entry.id   AF-A0A817N2X2-F1
#
_cell.length_a   1.000
_cell.length_b   1.000
_cell.length_c   1.000
_cell.angle_alpha   90.00
_cell.angle_beta   90.00
_cell.angle_gamma   90.00
#
_symmetry.space_group_name_H-M   'P 1'
#
loop_
_entity.id
_entity.type
_entity.pdbx_description
1 polymer ?
#
loop_
_entity_poly.entity_id
_entity_poly.type
_entity_poly.pdbx_seq_one_letter_code
_entity_poly.pdbx_strand_id
1 'polypeptide(L)' 'DDQYHAVDLDPYGTPAQFLDGAVQCIKKNGVLCVTAIDMPLLCGNNPHS' A
#
# COMPACT_ATOMS: atom_id res chain seq x y z
N ASP A 1 13.58 15.03 -9.26
CA ASP A 1 12.11 14.95 -9.12
C ASP A 1 11.63 13.57 -9.54
N ASP A 2 11.93 12.55 -8.74
CA ASP A 2 11.58 11.15 -9.05
C ASP A 2 10.26 10.73 -8.38
N GLN A 3 9.21 11.53 -8.58
CA GLN A 3 7.87 11.19 -8.13
C GLN A 3 7.01 10.72 -9.30
N TYR A 4 6.19 9.70 -9.07
CA TYR A 4 5.36 9.07 -10.09
C TYR A 4 3.91 9.56 -10.02
N HIS A 5 3.21 9.62 -11.15
CA HIS A 5 1.78 9.97 -11.19
C HIS A 5 0.88 8.77 -10.89
N ALA A 6 1.38 7.56 -11.14
CA ALA A 6 0.72 6.30 -10.84
C ALA A 6 1.74 5.34 -10.23
N VAL A 7 1.39 4.74 -9.11
CA VAL A 7 2.20 3.71 -8.42
C VAL A 7 1.29 2.51 -8.21
N ASP A 8 1.74 1.33 -8.64
CA ASP A 8 1.03 0.07 -8.44
C ASP A 8 1.83 -0.81 -7.48
N LEU A 9 1.20 -1.21 -6.39
CA LEU A 9 1.81 -1.94 -5.29
C LEU A 9 1.14 -3.32 -5.20
N ASP A 10 1.75 -4.33 -5.79
CA ASP A 10 1.27 -5.73 -5.79
C ASP A 10 2.22 -6.66 -5.01
N PRO A 11 2.24 -6.59 -3.67
CA PRO A 11 2.99 -7.52 -2.85
C PRO A 11 2.23 -8.85 -2.67
N TYR A 12 2.95 -9.96 -2.79
CA TYR A 12 2.47 -11.25 -2.29
C TYR A 12 2.44 -11.23 -0.75
N GLY A 13 1.29 -10.88 -0.15
CA GLY A 13 1.10 -10.84 1.30
C GLY A 13 0.67 -9.46 1.81
N THR A 14 1.35 -8.92 2.82
CA THR A 14 0.96 -7.65 3.46
C THR A 14 1.59 -6.43 2.79
N PRO A 15 0.80 -5.43 2.35
CA PRO A 15 1.34 -4.22 1.75
C PRO A 15 1.86 -3.21 2.78
N ALA A 16 1.64 -3.44 4.08
CA ALA A 16 1.96 -2.49 5.15
C ALA A 16 3.42 -2.01 5.13
N GLN A 17 4.36 -2.89 4.77
CA GLN A 17 5.79 -2.57 4.73
C GLN A 17 6.19 -1.70 3.53
N PHE A 18 5.40 -1.72 2.46
CA PHE A 18 5.70 -1.03 1.20
C PHE A 18 4.87 0.24 1.02
N LEU A 19 3.80 0.40 1.79
CA LEU A 19 2.86 1.52 1.68
C LEU A 19 3.52 2.86 1.99
N ASP A 20 4.37 2.94 3.01
CA ASP A 20 5.05 4.20 3.39
C ASP A 20 5.95 4.73 2.26
N GLY A 21 6.75 3.84 1.66
CA GLY A 21 7.59 4.17 0.51
C GLY A 21 6.76 4.54 -0.72
N ALA A 22 5.67 3.83 -0.98
CA ALA A 22 4.79 4.11 -2.11
C ALA A 22 4.14 5.50 -2.03
N VAL A 23 3.73 5.93 -0.83
CA VAL A 23 3.20 7.28 -0.59
C VAL A 23 4.27 8.36 -0.81
N GLN A 24 5.51 8.11 -0.39
CA GLN A 24 6.62 9.06 -0.62
C GLN A 24 6.98 9.18 -2.10
N CYS A 25 6.82 8.09 -2.87
CA CYS A 25 7.09 8.05 -4.30
C CYS A 25 5.98 8.69 -5.16
N ILE A 26 4.79 8.93 -4.63
CA ILE A 26 3.67 9.45 -5.43
C ILE A 26 3.62 10.98 -5.44
N LYS A 27 3.31 11.56 -6.60
CA LYS A 27 3.04 12.99 -6.70
C LYS A 27 1.75 13.37 -5.98
N LYS A 28 1.67 14.63 -5.55
CA LYS A 28 0.42 15.23 -5.07
C LYS A 28 -0.63 15.14 -6.19
N ASN A 29 -1.80 14.58 -5.88
CA ASN A 29 -2.86 14.20 -6.83
C ASN A 29 -2.54 13.03 -7.78
N GLY A 30 -1.53 12.21 -7.47
CA GLY A 30 -1.29 10.94 -8.15
C GLY A 30 -2.20 9.81 -7.63
N VAL A 31 -2.23 8.70 -8.35
CA VAL A 31 -3.07 7.52 -8.04
C VAL A 31 -2.22 6.36 -7.52
N LEU A 32 -2.48 5.93 -6.30
CA LEU A 32 -1.84 4.77 -5.68
C LEU A 32 -2.79 3.57 -5.75
N CYS A 33 -2.42 2.56 -6.52
CA CYS A 33 -3.10 1.27 -6.58
C CYS A 33 -2.38 0.29 -5.66
N VAL A 34 -3.11 -0.42 -4.80
CA VAL A 34 -2.54 -1.41 -3.89
C VAL A 34 -3.36 -2.68 -3.96
N THR A 35 -2.69 -3.80 -4.23
CA THR A 35 -3.28 -5.14 -4.21
C THR A 35 -2.88 -5.81 -2.89
N ALA A 36 -3.81 -5.87 -1.95
CA ALA A 36 -3.61 -6.55 -0.67
C ALA A 36 -4.25 -7.95 -0.74
N ILE A 37 -3.42 -9.00 -0.77
CA ILE A 37 -3.90 -10.40 -0.81
C ILE A 37 -4.07 -10.97 0.61
N ASP A 38 -3.62 -10.24 1.65
CA ASP A 38 -3.80 -10.55 3.07
C ASP A 38 -5.14 -10.03 3.63
N MET A 39 -6.24 -10.53 3.05
CA MET A 39 -7.62 -10.28 3.51
C MET A 39 -7.93 -10.53 5.02
N PRO A 40 -7.21 -11.35 5.82
CA PRO A 40 -7.61 -11.59 7.21
C PRO A 40 -7.47 -10.36 8.13
N LEU A 41 -6.54 -9.44 7.86
CA LEU A 41 -6.27 -8.27 8.72
C LEU A 41 -7.09 -7.04 8.35
N LEU A 42 -7.44 -6.87 7.06
CA LEU A 42 -8.24 -5.74 6.58
C LEU A 42 -9.72 -5.82 7.03
N CYS A 43 -10.21 -7.03 7.36
CA CYS A 43 -11.53 -7.30 7.95
C CYS A 43 -11.54 -7.21 9.48
N GLY A 44 -10.75 -6.32 10.09
CA GLY A 44 -10.87 -5.96 11.51
C GLY A 44 -10.42 -7.03 12.51
N ASN A 45 -9.71 -8.07 12.08
CA ASN A 45 -9.12 -9.03 13.02
C ASN A 45 -7.79 -8.48 13.55
N ASN A 46 -7.86 -7.50 14.46
CA ASN A 46 -6.77 -7.13 15.34
C ASN A 46 -6.62 -8.23 16.42
N PRO A 47 -5.60 -9.10 16.42
CA PRO A 47 -5.30 -9.91 17.58
C PRO A 47 -4.39 -9.10 18.50
N HIS A 48 -4.90 -7.99 19.04
CA HIS A 48 -4.34 -7.35 20.22
C HIS A 48 -5.27 -7.69 21.40
N SER A 49 -5.13 -8.92 21.88
CA SER A 49 -5.42 -9.32 23.28
C SER A 49 -4.13 -9.91 23.83
#